data_AF-A0A1Y2JGH5-F1
#
_entry.id   AF-A0A1Y2JGH5-F1
#
_cell.length_a   1.000
_cell.length_b   1.000
_cell.length_c   1.000
_cell.angle_alpha   90.00
_cell.angle_beta   90.00
_cell.angle_gamma   90.00
#
_symmetry.space_group_name_H-M   'P 1'
#
loop_
_entity.id
_entity.type
_entity.pdbx_description
1 polymer ?
#
loop_
_entity_poly.entity_id
_entity_poly.type
_entity_poly.pdbx_seq_one_letter_code
_entity_poly.pdbx_strand_id
1 'polypeptide(L)' 'MGRRTQSHIDDNLNVERARIIAELENTQPGSQRDLLERRLRQLETASNIDEWLTSSGLQPPEQ' A
#
# COMPACT_ATOMS: atom_id res chain seq x y z
N MET A 1 -14.11 14.80 -17.10
CA MET A 1 -14.54 13.58 -16.38
C MET A 1 -13.37 13.02 -15.58
N GLY A 2 -12.98 13.71 -14.50
CA GLY A 2 -11.88 13.28 -13.64
C GLY A 2 -12.43 12.62 -12.39
N ARG A 3 -12.60 11.29 -12.40
CA ARG A 3 -12.76 10.54 -11.15
C ARG A 3 -11.37 10.22 -10.65
N ARG A 4 -10.80 11.14 -9.86
CA ARG A 4 -9.67 10.85 -8.98
C ARG A 4 -10.10 9.70 -8.06
N THR A 5 -9.67 8.49 -8.39
CA THR A 5 -9.57 7.34 -7.46
C THR A 5 -8.46 7.54 -6.41
N GLN A 6 -7.87 8.75 -6.38
CA GLN A 6 -6.62 9.15 -5.73
C GLN A 6 -6.59 8.98 -4.20
N SER A 7 -7.72 8.77 -3.50
CA SER A 7 -7.70 8.55 -2.04
C SER A 7 -8.02 7.13 -1.63
N HIS A 8 -8.66 6.32 -2.48
CA HIS A 8 -9.21 5.04 -2.05
C HIS A 8 -8.16 3.92 -2.06
N ILE A 9 -7.08 4.06 -2.83
CA ILE A 9 -6.03 3.03 -2.90
C ILE A 9 -5.18 3.09 -1.62
N ASP A 10 -4.67 4.26 -1.25
CA ASP A 10 -3.85 4.46 -0.05
C ASP A 10 -4.55 4.04 1.24
N ASP A 11 -5.81 4.43 1.44
CA ASP A 11 -6.57 4.07 2.64
C ASP A 11 -6.69 2.54 2.78
N ASN A 12 -6.97 1.83 1.67
CA ASN A 12 -7.05 0.38 1.67
C ASN A 12 -5.69 -0.29 1.90
N LEU A 13 -4.61 0.27 1.36
CA LEU A 13 -3.25 -0.23 1.58
C LEU A 13 -2.84 -0.09 3.06
N ASN A 14 -3.21 1.01 3.71
CA ASN A 14 -2.91 1.26 5.13
C ASN A 14 -3.70 0.32 6.05
N VAL A 15 -4.98 0.08 5.77
CA VAL A 15 -5.80 -0.88 6.51
C VAL A 15 -5.22 -2.30 6.41
N GLU A 16 -4.87 -2.73 5.21
CA GLU A 16 -4.29 -4.07 5.00
C GLU A 16 -2.90 -4.19 5.64
N ARG A 17 -2.08 -3.13 5.60
CA ARG A 17 -0.78 -3.08 6.28
C ARG A 17 -0.94 -3.29 7.79
N ALA A 18 -1.86 -2.56 8.42
CA ALA A 18 -2.13 -2.68 9.85
C ALA A 18 -2.59 -4.10 10.23
N ARG A 19 -3.46 -4.70 9.39
CA ARG A 19 -3.91 -6.08 9.57
C ARG A 19 -2.76 -7.09 9.53
N ILE A 20 -1.87 -6.98 8.54
CA ILE A 20 -0.73 -7.89 8.39
C ILE A 20 0.26 -7.74 9.55
N ILE A 21 0.50 -6.52 10.04
CA ILE A 21 1.35 -6.28 11.21
C ILE A 21 0.77 -6.99 12.45
N ALA A 22 -0.53 -6.84 12.70
CA ALA A 22 -1.20 -7.53 13.81
C ALA A 22 -1.14 -9.07 13.67
N GLU A 23 -1.23 -9.60 12.45
CA GLU A 23 -1.08 -11.04 12.20
C GLU A 23 0.36 -11.52 12.44
N LEU A 24 1.36 -10.73 12.03
CA LEU A 24 2.78 -11.02 12.24
C LEU A 24 3.17 -11.07 13.72
N GLU A 25 2.57 -10.25 14.58
CA GLU A 25 2.80 -10.28 16.03
C GLU A 25 2.43 -11.64 16.66
N ASN A 26 1.46 -12.32 16.06
CA ASN A 26 0.92 -13.59 16.56
C ASN A 26 1.42 -14.83 15.78
N THR A 27 2.21 -14.63 14.71
CA THR A 27 2.67 -15.71 13.84
C THR A 27 4.09 -16.12 14.16
N GLN A 28 4.27 -17.39 14.52
CA GLN A 28 5.59 -17.99 14.75
C GLN A 28 6.45 -18.02 13.48
N PRO A 29 7.79 -18.04 13.61
CA PRO A 29 8.69 -18.19 12.47
C PRO A 29 8.35 -19.42 11.62
N GLY A 30 8.33 -19.24 10.30
CA GLY A 30 7.99 -20.29 9.34
C GLY A 30 7.36 -19.72 8.07
N SER A 31 6.97 -20.61 7.17
CA SER A 31 6.49 -20.23 5.82
C SER A 31 5.31 -19.26 5.84
N GLN A 32 4.38 -19.38 6.80
CA GLN A 32 3.26 -18.44 6.93
C GLN A 32 3.75 -17.03 7.27
N ARG A 33 4.70 -16.91 8.21
CA ARG A 33 5.31 -15.62 8.56
C ARG A 33 6.03 -15.02 7.36
N ASP A 34 6.79 -15.83 6.62
CA ASP A 34 7.54 -15.38 5.44
C ASP A 34 6.59 -14.82 4.35
N LEU A 35 5.41 -15.42 4.19
CA LEU A 35 4.38 -14.94 3.27
C LEU A 35 3.81 -13.60 3.71
N LEU A 36 3.52 -13.43 4.99
CA LEU A 36 3.04 -12.16 5.56
C LEU A 36 4.09 -11.05 5.40
N GLU A 37 5.36 -11.34 5.70
CA GLU A 37 6.46 -10.39 5.52
C GLU A 37 6.67 -10.02 4.04
N ARG A 38 6.53 -11.00 3.13
CA ARG A 38 6.56 -10.73 1.69
C ARG A 38 5.41 -9.82 1.26
N ARG A 39 4.21 -10.05 1.79
CA ARG A 39 3.03 -9.22 1.48
C ARG A 39 3.20 -7.80 2.01
N LEU A 40 3.77 -7.63 3.20
CA LEU A 40 4.09 -6.32 3.76
C LEU A 40 5.00 -5.50 2.85
N ARG A 41 6.08 -6.10 2.32
CA ARG A 41 6.98 -5.45 1.34
C ARG A 41 6.28 -5.07 0.03
N GLN A 42 5.30 -5.87 -0.41
CA GLN A 42 4.50 -5.54 -1.59
C GLN A 42 3.60 -4.32 -1.34
N LEU A 43 3.00 -4.21 -0.16
CA LEU A 43 2.18 -3.05 0.21
C LEU A 43 3.02 -1.76 0.30
N GLU A 44 4.25 -1.86 0.80
CA GLU A 44 5.19 -0.73 0.77
C GLU A 44 5.50 -0.29 -0.66
N THR A 45 5.76 -1.26 -1.55
CA THR A 45 5.99 -0.97 -2.96
C THR A 45 4.77 -0.31 -3.62
N ALA A 46 3.57 -0.80 -3.33
CA ALA A 46 2.33 -0.25 -3.86
C ALA A 46 2.09 1.19 -3.38
N SER A 47 2.33 1.47 -2.09
CA SER A 47 2.20 2.80 -1.51
C SER A 47 3.19 3.79 -2.14
N ASN A 48 4.44 3.38 -2.37
CA ASN A 48 5.43 4.21 -3.06
C ASN A 48 5.02 4.51 -4.52
N ILE A 49 4.38 3.55 -5.21
CA ILE A 49 3.86 3.77 -6.57
C ILE A 49 2.68 4.75 -6.54
N ASP A 50 1.76 4.61 -5.58
CA ASP A 50 0.63 5.53 -5.45
C ASP A 50 1.13 6.96 -5.19
N GLU A 51 2.05 7.14 -4.24
CA GLU A 51 2.70 8.41 -3.97
C GLU A 51 3.33 9.01 -5.24
N TRP A 52 4.07 8.22 -6.01
CA TRP A 52 4.67 8.68 -7.26
C TRP A 52 3.60 9.14 -8.27
N LEU A 53 2.53 8.38 -8.46
CA LEU A 53 1.41 8.73 -9.35
C LEU A 53 0.64 9.98 -8.90
N THR A 54 0.62 10.25 -7.59
CA THR A 54 -0.02 11.45 -7.03
C THR A 54 0.84 12.71 -7.14
N SER A 55 2.14 12.56 -7.46
CA SER A 55 3.09 13.68 -7.50
C SER A 55 2.75 14.72 -8.57
N SER A 56 2.98 15.99 -8.26
CA SER A 56 2.66 17.12 -9.15
C SER A 56 3.34 17.06 -10.51
N GLY A 57 4.52 16.41 -10.60
CA GLY A 57 5.25 16.23 -11.85
C GLY A 57 4.63 15.23 -12.82
N LEU A 58 3.75 14.34 -12.34
CA LEU A 58 3.00 13.38 -13.17
C LEU A 58 1.53 13.76 -13.35
N GLN A 59 1.04 14.72 -12.57
CA GLN A 59 -0.31 15.24 -12.72
C GLN A 59 -0.35 16.17 -13.95
N PRO A 60 -1.44 16.13 -14.75
CA PRO A 60 -1.62 17.08 -15.84
C PRO A 60 -1.67 18.51 -15.30
N PRO A 61 -1.19 19.51 -16.06
CA PRO A 61 -1.23 20.90 -15.64
C PRO A 61 -2.68 21.34 -15.41
N GLU A 62 -2.90 22.06 -14.31
CA GLU A 62 -4.21 22.65 -14.03
C GLU A 62 -4.47 23.80 -15.03
N GLN A 63 -5.68 23.83 -15.59
CA GLN A 63 -6.13 24.87 -16.53
C GLN A 63 -6.64 26.11 -15.79
#